data_AF-A0A662H201-F1
#
_entry.id   AF-A0A662H201-F1
#
_cell.length_a   1.000
_cell.length_b   1.000
_cell.length_c   1.000
_cell.angle_alpha   90.00
_cell.angle_beta   90.00
_cell.angle_gamma   90.00
#
_symmetry.space_group_name_H-M   'P 1'
#
loop_
_entity.id
_entity.type
_entity.pdbx_description
1 polymer ?
#
loop_
_entity_poly.entity_id
_entity_poly.type
_entity_poly.pdbx_seq_one_letter_code
_entity_poly.pdbx_strand_id
1 'polypeptide(L)'
;GYEIDVEELSKILKVPVIPTVATTKKGMEELKDAIVEVAKMRKRKGGVRINYGSKLESMISKLEDILTKDEKLVSRYPRRWLAIKILERDREVLRKIASSPIRDEVEEVLR
;
A
#
# COMPACT_ATOMS: atom_id res chain seq x y z
N GLY A 1 18.73 -21.75 13.70
CA GLY A 1 18.15 -20.40 13.65
C GLY A 1 18.03 -19.96 12.20
N TYR A 2 17.54 -18.76 11.96
CA TYR A 2 17.52 -18.15 10.62
C TYR A 2 18.50 -16.99 10.57
N GLU A 3 19.13 -16.77 9.42
CA GLU A 3 19.95 -15.60 9.13
C GLU A 3 19.19 -14.73 8.12
N ILE A 4 19.12 -13.42 8.42
CA ILE A 4 18.43 -12.44 7.58
C ILE A 4 19.44 -11.37 7.22
N ASP A 5 19.66 -11.16 5.93
CA ASP A 5 20.40 -10.01 5.43
C ASP A 5 19.53 -8.75 5.54
N VAL A 6 19.81 -7.96 6.58
CA VAL A 6 19.06 -6.74 6.88
C VAL A 6 19.30 -5.66 5.82
N GLU A 7 20.50 -5.57 5.27
CA GLU A 7 20.84 -4.57 4.27
C GLU A 7 20.13 -4.87 2.95
N GLU A 8 20.15 -6.12 2.51
CA GLU A 8 19.47 -6.54 1.29
C GLU A 8 17.95 -6.40 1.42
N LEU A 9 17.38 -6.77 2.58
CA LEU A 9 15.95 -6.60 2.83
C LEU A 9 15.53 -5.11 2.78
N SER A 10 16.34 -4.22 3.36
CA SER A 10 16.14 -2.77 3.30
C SER A 10 16.16 -2.24 1.86
N LYS A 11 17.08 -2.73 1.03
CA LYS A 11 17.16 -2.37 -0.41
C LYS A 11 15.93 -2.84 -1.18
N ILE A 12 15.52 -4.10 -1.00
CA ILE A 12 14.37 -4.69 -1.69
C ILE A 12 13.09 -3.94 -1.33
N LEU A 13 12.86 -3.68 -0.03
CA LEU A 13 11.64 -3.02 0.46
C LEU A 13 11.66 -1.50 0.28
N LYS A 14 12.83 -0.91 -0.01
CA LYS A 14 13.06 0.54 -0.17
C LYS A 14 12.68 1.37 1.07
N VAL A 15 12.75 0.75 2.25
CA VAL A 15 12.48 1.35 3.55
C VAL A 15 13.54 0.92 4.56
N PRO A 16 13.86 1.73 5.59
CA PRO A 16 14.76 1.31 6.66
C PRO A 16 14.23 0.06 7.37
N VAL A 17 15.12 -0.90 7.63
CA VAL A 17 14.82 -2.12 8.38
C VAL A 17 15.70 -2.16 9.62
N ILE A 18 15.08 -2.10 10.79
CA ILE A 18 15.79 -2.10 12.07
C ILE A 18 15.51 -3.42 12.80
N PRO A 19 16.52 -4.31 12.96
CA PRO A 19 16.33 -5.57 13.68
C PRO A 19 16.20 -5.29 15.18
N THR A 20 15.15 -5.82 15.81
CA THR A 20 14.87 -5.58 17.23
C THR A 20 14.62 -6.86 18.01
N VAL A 21 14.91 -6.82 19.32
CA VAL A 21 14.49 -7.84 20.28
C VAL A 21 13.82 -7.14 21.45
N ALA A 22 12.48 -7.20 21.49
CA ALA A 22 11.68 -6.42 22.44
C ALA A 22 11.99 -6.77 23.91
N THR A 23 12.15 -8.05 24.23
CA THR A 23 12.41 -8.52 25.61
C THR A 23 13.75 -8.05 26.16
N THR A 24 14.77 -7.91 25.31
CA THR A 24 16.11 -7.41 25.69
C THR A 24 16.33 -5.95 25.32
N LYS A 25 15.32 -5.28 24.75
CA LYS A 25 15.35 -3.91 24.24
C LYS A 25 16.44 -3.63 23.17
N LYS A 26 16.98 -4.66 22.53
CA LYS A 26 17.99 -4.48 21.46
C LYS A 26 17.33 -3.84 20.23
N GLY A 27 18.00 -2.85 19.62
CA GLY A 27 17.53 -2.17 18.40
C GLY A 27 16.51 -1.05 18.65
N MET A 28 16.15 -0.77 19.90
CA MET A 28 15.07 0.18 20.22
C MET A 28 15.49 1.64 20.07
N GLU A 29 16.74 1.99 20.37
CA GLU A 29 17.23 3.36 20.16
C GLU A 29 17.42 3.62 18.66
N GLU A 30 17.98 2.66 17.94
CA GLU A 30 18.13 2.71 16.47
C GLU A 30 16.77 2.84 15.77
N LEU A 31 15.73 2.17 16.30
CA LEU A 31 14.36 2.30 15.79
C LEU A 31 13.81 3.71 16.01
N LYS A 32 14.03 4.31 17.20
CA LYS A 32 13.58 5.68 17.48
C LYS A 32 14.28 6.68 16.57
N ASP A 33 15.58 6.53 16.38
CA ASP A 33 16.36 7.38 15.48
C ASP A 33 15.82 7.30 14.05
N ALA A 34 15.58 6.08 13.54
CA ALA A 34 15.00 5.87 12.22
C ALA A 34 13.59 6.50 12.07
N ILE A 35 12.75 6.45 13.11
CA ILE A 35 11.44 7.12 13.12
C ILE A 35 11.62 8.64 12.94
N VAL A 36 12.52 9.25 13.72
CA VAL A 36 12.80 10.69 13.64
C VAL A 36 13.35 11.08 12.27
N GLU A 37 14.26 10.28 11.71
CA GLU A 37 14.81 10.51 10.37
C GLU A 37 13.73 10.45 9.30
N VAL A 38 12.91 9.40 9.27
CA VAL A 38 11.82 9.23 8.29
C VAL A 38 10.78 10.34 8.42
N ALA A 39 10.42 10.74 9.65
CA ALA A 39 9.45 11.82 9.89
C ALA A 39 9.93 13.18 9.35
N LYS A 40 11.26 13.42 9.34
CA LYS A 40 11.86 14.64 8.79
C LYS A 40 11.94 14.63 7.26
N MET A 41 11.77 13.48 6.60
CA MET A 41 11.85 13.40 5.14
C MET A 41 10.68 14.12 4.46
N ARG A 42 10.98 15.08 3.59
CA ARG A 42 9.96 15.87 2.85
C ARG A 42 9.21 15.06 1.78
N LYS A 43 9.80 13.97 1.29
CA LYS A 43 9.19 13.07 0.31
C LYS A 43 9.22 11.65 0.86
N ARG A 44 8.07 10.98 0.82
CA ARG A 44 8.00 9.54 1.06
C ARG A 44 8.82 8.84 -0.02
N LYS A 45 9.80 8.02 0.36
CA LYS A 45 10.41 7.08 -0.59
C LYS A 45 9.28 6.21 -1.15
N GLY A 46 9.16 6.15 -2.48
CA GLY A 46 8.12 5.36 -3.14
C GLY A 46 8.24 3.89 -2.73
N GLY A 47 7.12 3.28 -2.34
CA GLY A 47 7.08 1.87 -1.98
C GLY A 47 7.35 0.95 -3.18
N VAL A 48 7.58 -0.33 -2.90
CA VAL A 48 7.67 -1.37 -3.92
C VAL A 48 6.34 -1.47 -4.66
N ARG A 49 6.36 -1.38 -5.99
CA ARG A 49 5.20 -1.68 -6.83
C ARG A 49 5.24 -3.15 -7.20
N ILE A 50 4.38 -3.95 -6.58
CA ILE A 50 4.20 -5.36 -6.92
C ILE A 50 3.42 -5.46 -8.23
N ASN A 51 3.91 -6.28 -9.16
CA ASN A 51 3.24 -6.62 -10.41
C ASN A 51 2.51 -7.95 -10.23
N TYR A 52 1.19 -7.95 -10.38
CA TYR A 52 0.34 -9.14 -10.15
C TYR A 52 0.06 -9.96 -11.43
N GLY A 53 0.80 -9.70 -12.50
CA GLY A 53 0.62 -10.32 -13.81
C GLY A 53 -0.37 -9.54 -14.68
N SER A 54 -0.26 -9.74 -16.00
CA SER A 54 -0.93 -8.92 -17.02
C SER A 54 -2.45 -8.82 -16.85
N LYS A 55 -3.12 -9.92 -16.50
CA LYS A 55 -4.57 -9.96 -16.29
C LYS A 55 -4.99 -9.04 -15.13
N LEU A 56 -4.35 -9.17 -13.97
CA LEU A 56 -4.67 -8.36 -12.79
C LEU A 56 -4.25 -6.91 -12.98
N GLU A 57 -3.08 -6.63 -13.58
CA GLU A 57 -2.67 -5.25 -13.86
C GLU A 57 -3.64 -4.53 -14.81
N SER A 58 -4.21 -5.23 -15.80
CA SER A 58 -5.24 -4.66 -16.68
C SER A 58 -6.49 -4.28 -15.90
N MET A 59 -6.97 -5.16 -15.00
CA MET A 59 -8.13 -4.86 -14.14
C MET A 59 -7.85 -3.72 -13.16
N ILE A 60 -6.65 -3.71 -12.54
CA ILE A 60 -6.22 -2.64 -11.65
C ILE A 60 -6.21 -1.31 -12.40
N SER A 61 -5.65 -1.25 -13.61
CA SER A 61 -5.62 -0.02 -14.41
C SER A 61 -7.02 0.49 -14.71
N LYS A 62 -7.94 -0.38 -15.16
CA LYS A 62 -9.34 -0.01 -15.42
C LYS A 62 -10.02 0.57 -14.17
N LEU A 63 -9.82 -0.07 -13.01
CA LEU A 63 -10.35 0.43 -11.74
C LEU A 63 -9.70 1.75 -11.33
N GLU A 64 -8.39 1.93 -11.52
CA GLU A 64 -7.70 3.19 -11.24
C GLU A 64 -8.27 4.35 -12.07
N ASP A 65 -8.67 4.09 -13.32
CA ASP A 65 -9.30 5.06 -14.21
C ASP A 65 -10.73 5.39 -13.76
N ILE A 66 -11.55 4.39 -13.44
CA ILE A 66 -12.91 4.57 -12.91
C ILE A 66 -12.86 5.39 -11.60
N LEU A 67 -11.91 5.08 -10.72
CA LEU A 67 -11.74 5.76 -9.43
C LEU A 67 -11.44 7.25 -9.58
N THR A 68 -10.88 7.72 -10.70
CA THR A 68 -10.63 9.16 -10.91
C THR A 68 -11.90 10.01 -10.88
N LYS A 69 -13.06 9.41 -11.16
CA LYS A 69 -14.37 10.07 -11.16
C LYS A 69 -14.86 10.38 -9.74
N ASP A 70 -14.28 9.79 -8.69
CA ASP A 70 -14.59 10.11 -7.30
C ASP A 70 -13.40 10.80 -6.60
N GLU A 71 -13.37 12.13 -6.71
CA GLU A 71 -12.33 12.96 -6.09
C GLU A 71 -12.27 12.82 -4.56
N LYS A 72 -13.40 12.52 -3.91
CA LYS A 72 -13.46 12.38 -2.44
C LYS A 72 -12.76 11.11 -1.98
N LEU A 73 -12.87 10.02 -2.74
CA LEU A 73 -12.14 8.78 -2.46
C LEU A 73 -10.65 8.93 -2.78
N VAL A 74 -10.32 9.50 -3.93
CA VAL A 74 -8.93 9.63 -4.40
C VAL A 74 -8.11 10.63 -3.58
N SER A 75 -8.74 11.68 -3.04
CA SER A 75 -8.07 12.60 -2.12
C SER A 75 -7.71 11.97 -0.77
N ARG A 76 -8.40 10.90 -0.37
CA ARG A 76 -8.19 10.22 0.92
C ARG A 76 -7.32 8.99 0.82
N TYR A 77 -7.37 8.28 -0.30
CA TYR A 77 -6.71 6.97 -0.45
C TYR A 77 -5.95 6.87 -1.78
N PRO A 78 -4.81 6.15 -1.82
CA PRO A 78 -4.13 5.87 -3.08
C PRO A 78 -5.02 5.05 -4.03
N ARG A 79 -5.14 5.50 -5.28
CA ARG A 79 -5.96 4.85 -6.33
C ARG A 79 -5.63 3.37 -6.52
N ARG A 80 -4.36 3.04 -6.74
CA ARG A 80 -3.92 1.64 -6.87
C ARG A 80 -4.31 0.77 -5.68
N TRP A 81 -4.23 1.31 -4.47
CA TRP A 81 -4.60 0.57 -3.26
C TRP A 81 -6.10 0.29 -3.23
N LEU A 82 -6.95 1.29 -3.56
CA LEU A 82 -8.39 1.09 -3.69
C LEU A 82 -8.72 0.04 -4.76
N ALA A 83 -8.12 0.14 -5.94
CA ALA A 83 -8.31 -0.82 -7.04
C ALA A 83 -7.98 -2.26 -6.61
N ILE A 84 -6.84 -2.47 -5.93
CA ILE A 84 -6.46 -3.79 -5.41
C ILE A 84 -7.47 -4.27 -4.37
N LYS A 85 -7.88 -3.41 -3.42
CA LYS A 85 -8.84 -3.78 -2.37
C LYS A 85 -10.23 -4.11 -2.89
N ILE A 86 -10.64 -3.46 -3.98
CA ILE A 86 -11.86 -3.79 -4.71
C ILE A 86 -11.78 -5.21 -5.26
N LEU A 87 -10.68 -5.57 -5.93
CA LEU A 87 -10.48 -6.92 -6.48
C LEU A 87 -10.40 -7.99 -5.38
N GLU A 88 -9.85 -7.64 -4.22
CA GLU A 88 -9.85 -8.49 -3.02
C GLU A 88 -11.23 -8.61 -2.34
N ARG A 89 -12.25 -7.89 -2.84
CA ARG A 89 -13.59 -7.80 -2.24
C ARG A 89 -13.57 -7.37 -0.77
N ASP A 90 -12.69 -6.42 -0.45
CA ASP A 90 -12.59 -5.86 0.89
C ASP A 90 -13.92 -5.21 1.31
N ARG A 91 -14.49 -5.69 2.42
CA ARG A 91 -15.82 -5.29 2.88
C ARG A 91 -15.92 -3.80 3.22
N GLU A 92 -14.87 -3.21 3.78
CA GLU A 92 -14.89 -1.79 4.14
C GLU A 92 -14.81 -0.92 2.89
N VAL A 93 -13.94 -1.27 1.96
CA VAL A 93 -13.79 -0.55 0.69
C VAL A 93 -15.07 -0.64 -0.14
N LEU A 94 -15.66 -1.83 -0.28
CA LEU A 94 -16.93 -2.01 -0.99
C LEU A 94 -18.07 -1.22 -0.36
N ARG A 95 -18.13 -1.12 0.97
CA ARG A 95 -19.12 -0.26 1.65
C ARG A 95 -18.94 1.22 1.30
N LYS A 96 -17.71 1.72 1.21
CA LYS A 96 -17.45 3.11 0.79
C LYS A 96 -17.85 3.35 -0.66
N ILE A 97 -17.64 2.36 -1.54
CA ILE A 97 -18.00 2.42 -2.96
C ILE A 97 -19.50 2.32 -3.17
N ALA A 98 -20.22 1.58 -2.33
CA ALA A 98 -21.68 1.47 -2.43
C ALA A 98 -22.41 2.83 -2.34
N SER A 99 -21.80 3.82 -1.69
CA SER A 99 -22.30 5.20 -1.60
C SER A 99 -21.68 6.15 -2.65
N SER A 100 -20.84 5.64 -3.55
CA SER A 100 -20.13 6.41 -4.56
C SER A 100 -20.83 6.34 -5.92
N PRO A 101 -20.81 7.42 -6.73
CA PRO A 101 -21.37 7.41 -8.08
C PRO A 101 -20.71 6.40 -9.02
N ILE A 102 -19.50 5.93 -8.72
CA ILE A 102 -18.76 4.98 -9.57
C ILE A 102 -19.16 3.52 -9.33
N ARG A 103 -20.12 3.27 -8.44
CA ARG A 103 -20.48 1.92 -7.98
C ARG A 103 -20.76 0.97 -9.14
N ASP A 104 -21.61 1.36 -10.07
CA ASP A 104 -22.08 0.46 -11.14
C ASP A 104 -20.93 0.09 -12.09
N GLU A 105 -20.05 1.05 -12.40
CA GLU A 105 -18.84 0.81 -13.20
C GLU A 105 -17.86 -0.15 -12.49
N VAL A 106 -17.70 0.00 -11.17
CA VAL A 106 -16.88 -0.92 -10.37
C VAL A 106 -17.48 -2.32 -10.33
N GLU A 107 -18.80 -2.45 -10.20
CA GLU A 107 -19.49 -3.75 -10.22
C GLU A 107 -19.36 -4.44 -11.59
N GLU A 108 -19.33 -3.70 -12.69
CA GLU A 108 -19.11 -4.24 -14.04
C GLU A 108 -17.73 -4.89 -14.19
N VAL A 109 -16.67 -4.27 -13.64
CA VAL A 109 -15.31 -4.83 -13.68
C VAL A 109 -15.17 -6.09 -12.81
N LEU A 110 -16.02 -6.25 -11.80
CA LEU A 110 -16.02 -7.40 -10.87
C LEU A 110 -16.84 -8.60 -11.37
N ARG A 111 -17.61 -8.44 -12.44
CA ARG A 111 -18.34 -9.54 -13.11
C ARG A 111 -17.40 -10.36 -13.98
#